data_AF-A0A9Q1BJC6-F1
#
_entry.id   AF-A0A9Q1BJC6-F1
#
_cell.length_a   1.000
_cell.length_b   1.000
_cell.length_c   1.000
_cell.angle_alpha   90.00
_cell.angle_beta   90.00
_cell.angle_gamma   90.00
#
_symmetry.space_group_name_H-M   'P 1'
#
loop_
_entity.id
_entity.type
_entity.pdbx_description
1 polymer ?
#
loop_
_entity_poly.entity_id
_entity_poly.type
_entity_poly.pdbx_seq_one_letter_code
_entity_poly.pdbx_strand_id
1 'polypeptide(L)'
;MFIRRTEFSKPCFFISIHQNCANTKVKEFITHSYRESLSQKFVLKHKKLIELNQRYGLPEIPVPKNRPVRQKDLVNTAGNFETGTLIFNLSSKPLTTSQSKALERGLSFCPSKTLDRVQLCSDYEQFARRIRLKEFFGEQSEGNTWSRPINYKPSTWTPPKGRNMYVDAFVEKTRQYLNSFLQDERHTRVEKNIDEAESKAIYDLKYNTSIVVKPADKGGATVILNRVIYQNSSGTIKGHSLLLYPPKRSSR
;
A
#
# COMPACT_ATOMS: atom_id res chain seq x y z
N MET A 1 -1.26 -58.78 47.63
CA MET A 1 -0.25 -58.06 48.42
C MET A 1 -0.07 -56.67 47.79
N PHE A 2 -0.59 -55.65 48.46
CA PHE A 2 -0.47 -54.24 48.10
C PHE A 2 0.83 -53.69 48.69
N ILE A 3 1.62 -52.92 47.92
CA ILE A 3 2.46 -51.84 48.49
C ILE A 3 2.44 -50.63 47.53
N ARG A 4 2.04 -49.49 48.07
CA ARG A 4 2.16 -48.12 47.53
C ARG A 4 3.43 -47.45 48.07
N ARG A 5 4.00 -46.48 47.33
CA ARG A 5 4.35 -45.06 47.70
C ARG A 5 5.34 -44.48 46.65
N THR A 6 4.96 -43.46 45.85
CA THR A 6 5.19 -41.98 46.01
C THR A 6 6.69 -41.61 46.01
N GLU A 7 7.26 -40.65 45.25
CA GLU A 7 6.89 -39.23 45.04
C GLU A 7 7.55 -38.56 43.80
N PHE A 8 6.97 -37.40 43.47
CA PHE A 8 7.33 -36.30 42.57
C PHE A 8 8.82 -35.94 42.36
N SER A 9 9.17 -35.59 41.11
CA SER A 9 10.19 -34.58 40.81
C SER A 9 9.76 -33.70 39.62
N LYS A 10 9.75 -32.39 39.84
CA LYS A 10 9.26 -31.34 38.93
C LYS A 10 10.27 -31.05 37.81
N PRO A 11 9.87 -30.78 36.55
CA PRO A 11 10.78 -30.25 35.54
C PRO A 11 11.05 -28.75 35.76
N CYS A 12 12.31 -28.38 35.58
CA CYS A 12 12.93 -27.08 35.79
C CYS A 12 12.20 -25.91 35.09
N PHE A 13 11.49 -25.09 35.88
CA PHE A 13 10.90 -23.82 35.46
C PHE A 13 11.88 -22.62 35.56
N PHE A 14 13.15 -22.84 35.88
CA PHE A 14 14.05 -21.75 36.31
C PHE A 14 14.93 -21.14 35.22
N ILE A 15 15.04 -21.73 34.02
CA ILE A 15 15.93 -21.22 32.96
C ILE A 15 15.22 -20.22 32.02
N SER A 16 13.88 -20.23 31.97
CA SER A 16 13.10 -19.42 31.00
C SER A 16 12.95 -17.92 31.37
N ILE A 17 13.08 -17.57 32.66
CA ILE A 17 12.81 -16.19 33.12
C ILE A 17 14.01 -15.26 32.82
N HIS A 18 15.24 -15.77 32.93
CA HIS A 18 16.45 -14.97 32.73
C HIS A 18 16.69 -14.56 31.26
N GLN A 19 16.42 -15.46 30.30
CA GLN A 19 16.55 -15.16 28.87
C GLN A 19 15.47 -14.19 28.35
N ASN A 20 14.26 -14.21 28.92
CA ASN A 20 13.22 -13.25 28.58
C ASN A 20 13.51 -11.85 29.14
N CYS A 21 14.01 -11.74 30.38
CA CYS A 21 14.31 -10.45 30.99
C CYS A 21 15.52 -9.75 30.34
N ALA A 22 16.55 -10.50 29.94
CA ALA A 22 17.68 -9.97 29.18
C ALA A 22 17.26 -9.43 27.79
N ASN A 23 16.36 -10.14 27.10
CA ASN A 23 15.83 -9.69 25.81
C ASN A 23 14.93 -8.44 25.92
N THR A 24 14.19 -8.27 27.02
CA THR A 24 13.40 -7.05 27.27
C THR A 24 14.30 -5.85 27.51
N LYS A 25 15.34 -5.99 28.35
CA LYS A 25 16.32 -4.92 28.61
C LYS A 25 17.06 -4.49 27.33
N VAL A 26 17.43 -5.44 26.48
CA VAL A 26 18.07 -5.14 25.18
C VAL A 26 17.09 -4.43 24.23
N LYS A 27 15.82 -4.84 24.17
CA LYS A 27 14.79 -4.15 23.37
C LYS A 27 14.52 -2.74 23.88
N GLU A 28 14.43 -2.54 25.19
CA GLU A 28 14.26 -1.23 25.81
C GLU A 28 15.44 -0.31 25.50
N PHE A 29 16.67 -0.83 25.61
CA PHE A 29 17.89 -0.09 25.28
C PHE A 29 17.94 0.32 23.80
N ILE A 30 17.66 -0.60 22.86
CA ILE A 30 17.62 -0.27 21.42
C ILE A 30 16.53 0.76 21.12
N THR A 31 15.34 0.61 21.74
CA THR A 31 14.23 1.54 21.55
C THR A 31 14.56 2.93 22.10
N HIS A 32 15.22 2.98 23.26
CA HIS A 32 15.66 4.23 23.89
C HIS A 32 16.75 4.92 23.05
N SER A 33 17.79 4.19 22.64
CA SER A 33 18.88 4.70 21.80
C SER A 33 18.36 5.22 20.45
N TYR A 34 17.43 4.49 19.83
CA TYR A 34 16.79 4.93 18.59
C TYR A 34 15.93 6.18 18.77
N ARG A 35 15.14 6.26 19.85
CA ARG A 35 14.36 7.46 20.20
C ARG A 35 15.23 8.67 20.47
N GLU A 36 16.35 8.50 21.18
CA GLU A 36 17.30 9.58 21.44
C GLU A 36 17.99 10.06 20.16
N SER A 37 18.43 9.14 19.30
CA SER A 37 19.03 9.51 18.00
C SER A 37 18.05 10.27 17.11
N LEU A 38 16.78 9.85 17.07
CA LEU A 38 15.73 10.57 16.34
C LEU A 38 15.44 11.94 16.96
N SER A 39 15.37 12.04 18.29
CA SER A 39 15.19 13.30 19.01
C SER A 39 16.31 14.29 18.72
N GLN A 40 17.57 13.84 18.79
CA GLN A 40 18.74 14.66 18.45
C GLN A 40 18.71 15.13 16.99
N LYS A 41 18.38 14.24 16.04
CA LYS A 41 18.22 14.63 14.63
C LYS A 41 17.12 15.67 14.43
N PHE A 42 16.02 15.56 15.19
CA PHE A 42 14.92 16.54 15.14
C PHE A 42 15.35 17.90 15.71
N VAL A 43 16.04 17.90 16.86
CA VAL A 43 16.59 19.11 17.49
C VAL A 43 17.61 19.81 16.58
N LEU A 44 18.51 19.06 15.95
CA LEU A 44 19.50 19.62 15.01
C LEU A 44 18.82 20.21 13.76
N LYS A 45 17.80 19.53 13.23
CA LYS A 45 17.01 20.04 12.11
C LYS A 45 16.27 21.33 12.48
N HIS A 46 15.73 21.39 13.69
CA HIS A 46 15.05 22.58 14.20
C HIS A 46 16.01 23.76 14.38
N LYS A 47 17.20 23.54 14.96
CA LYS A 47 18.26 24.56 15.08
C LYS A 47 18.69 25.09 13.70
N LYS A 48 18.91 24.19 12.74
CA LYS A 48 19.28 24.56 11.36
C LYS A 48 18.17 25.37 10.67
N LEU A 49 16.90 25.07 10.94
CA LEU A 49 15.76 25.85 10.44
C LEU A 49 15.74 27.27 11.04
N ILE A 50 16.00 27.42 12.33
CA ILE A 50 16.10 28.73 12.99
C ILE A 50 17.25 29.55 12.39
N GLU A 51 18.42 28.94 12.22
CA GLU A 51 19.59 29.59 11.63
C GLU A 51 19.33 30.05 10.19
N LEU A 52 18.69 29.21 9.38
CA LEU A 52 18.29 29.57 8.01
C LEU A 52 17.24 30.69 7.98
N ASN A 53 16.30 30.69 8.93
CA ASN A 53 15.30 31.75 9.03
C ASN A 53 15.94 33.10 9.39
N GLN A 54 16.90 33.10 10.32
CA GLN A 54 17.66 34.30 10.70
C GLN A 54 18.53 34.84 9.55
N ARG A 55 19.11 33.95 8.73
CA ARG A 55 20.00 34.34 7.63
C ARG A 55 19.27 34.85 6.40
N TYR A 56 18.10 34.27 6.08
CA TYR A 56 17.42 34.52 4.80
C TYR A 56 16.03 35.15 4.93
N GLY A 57 15.49 35.33 6.15
CA GLY A 57 14.16 35.91 6.37
C GLY A 57 13.06 35.13 5.66
N LEU A 58 12.90 33.85 6.02
CA LEU A 58 11.93 32.99 5.34
C LEU A 58 10.49 33.45 5.64
N PRO A 59 9.58 33.50 4.65
CA PRO A 59 8.19 33.87 4.89
C PRO A 59 7.54 32.88 5.86
N GLU A 60 6.82 33.39 6.86
CA GLU A 60 6.08 32.56 7.80
C GLU A 60 5.07 31.69 7.04
N ILE A 61 5.36 30.39 6.92
CA ILE A 61 4.37 29.43 6.46
C ILE A 61 3.35 29.31 7.60
N PRO A 62 2.05 29.60 7.37
CA PRO A 62 1.06 29.51 8.42
C PRO A 62 1.08 28.09 9.00
N VAL A 63 1.40 27.97 10.30
CA VAL A 63 1.29 26.69 11.00
C VAL A 63 -0.16 26.24 10.86
N PRO A 64 -0.43 25.03 10.32
CA PRO A 64 -1.79 24.56 10.23
C PRO A 64 -2.31 24.42 11.66
N LYS A 65 -3.18 25.35 12.08
CA LYS A 65 -3.98 25.20 13.30
C LYS A 65 -4.59 23.81 13.22
N ASN A 66 -4.40 22.97 14.24
CA ASN A 66 -5.05 21.67 14.36
C ASN A 66 -6.52 21.87 14.03
N ARG A 67 -6.91 21.52 12.81
CA ARG A 67 -8.25 21.74 12.33
C ARG A 67 -9.04 20.61 13.00
N PRO A 68 -9.98 20.90 13.92
CA PRO A 68 -10.89 19.85 14.36
C PRO A 68 -11.49 19.22 13.11
N VAL A 69 -11.53 17.89 13.08
CA VAL A 69 -12.18 17.15 12.00
C VAL A 69 -13.61 17.67 11.93
N ARG A 70 -13.87 18.56 10.95
CA ARG A 70 -15.21 19.07 10.69
C ARG A 70 -15.96 17.93 10.03
N GLN A 71 -16.69 17.16 10.84
CA GLN A 71 -17.89 16.49 10.40
C GLN A 71 -18.81 17.62 9.90
N LYS A 72 -18.91 17.77 8.58
CA LYS A 72 -19.73 18.83 7.99
C LYS A 72 -21.17 18.37 8.10
N ASP A 73 -21.88 18.91 9.09
CA ASP A 73 -23.33 18.93 9.09
C ASP A 73 -23.80 19.78 7.89
N LEU A 74 -24.52 19.13 6.97
CA LEU A 74 -25.12 19.76 5.81
C LEU A 74 -26.43 20.42 6.24
N VAL A 75 -26.44 21.75 6.32
CA VAL A 75 -27.67 22.54 6.43
C VAL A 75 -28.17 22.85 5.03
N ASN A 76 -29.41 22.42 4.76
CA ASN A 76 -30.15 22.67 3.53
C ASN A 76 -30.71 24.09 3.52
N THR A 77 -30.41 24.86 2.47
CA THR A 77 -31.24 25.99 2.05
C THR A 77 -31.36 25.99 0.53
N ALA A 78 -32.60 26.14 0.07
CA ALA A 78 -33.13 25.84 -1.25
C ALA A 78 -32.45 26.57 -2.43
N GLY A 79 -32.05 25.77 -3.41
CA GLY A 79 -31.59 26.18 -4.74
C GLY A 79 -31.20 24.92 -5.53
N ASN A 80 -32.04 24.51 -6.48
CA ASN A 80 -32.11 23.16 -7.06
C ASN A 80 -30.97 22.84 -8.05
N PHE A 81 -29.75 22.62 -7.55
CA PHE A 81 -28.64 21.96 -8.24
C PHE A 81 -28.03 20.93 -7.29
N GLU A 82 -28.05 19.64 -7.64
CA GLU A 82 -27.46 18.58 -6.82
C GLU A 82 -25.93 18.73 -6.78
N THR A 83 -25.45 19.56 -5.85
CA THR A 83 -24.04 19.70 -5.51
C THR A 83 -23.62 18.47 -4.69
N GLY A 84 -22.83 17.56 -5.28
CA GLY A 84 -22.05 16.61 -4.48
C GLY A 84 -21.79 15.23 -5.04
N THR A 85 -22.27 14.89 -6.24
CA THR A 85 -22.07 13.53 -6.76
C THR A 85 -20.61 13.33 -7.15
N LEU A 86 -19.89 12.50 -6.36
CA LEU A 86 -18.51 12.08 -6.65
C LEU A 86 -18.43 11.29 -7.97
N ILE A 87 -19.56 10.91 -8.55
CA ILE A 87 -19.65 10.08 -9.75
C ILE A 87 -20.42 10.83 -10.85
N PHE A 88 -19.80 10.92 -12.02
CA PHE A 88 -20.41 11.41 -13.25
C PHE A 88 -20.52 10.28 -14.27
N ASN A 89 -21.74 9.76 -14.46
CA ASN A 89 -21.99 8.77 -15.49
C ASN A 89 -22.32 9.46 -16.82
N LEU A 90 -21.36 9.45 -17.75
CA LEU A 90 -21.48 9.94 -19.12
C LEU A 90 -21.59 8.79 -20.14
N SER A 91 -21.73 7.55 -19.65
CA SER A 91 -21.94 6.37 -20.49
C SER A 91 -23.42 6.17 -20.79
N SER A 92 -23.72 5.40 -21.83
CA SER A 92 -25.11 5.05 -22.18
C SER A 92 -25.69 3.95 -21.30
N LYS A 93 -24.89 3.37 -20.39
CA LYS A 93 -25.33 2.30 -19.48
C LYS A 93 -25.69 2.89 -18.11
N PRO A 94 -26.90 2.60 -17.58
CA PRO A 94 -27.23 2.99 -16.22
C PRO A 94 -26.40 2.18 -15.22
N LEU A 95 -26.07 2.79 -14.09
CA LEU A 95 -25.43 2.10 -12.96
C LEU A 95 -26.48 1.48 -12.07
N THR A 96 -26.18 0.30 -11.54
CA THR A 96 -26.96 -0.27 -10.45
C THR A 96 -26.60 0.42 -9.13
N THR A 97 -27.50 0.33 -8.14
CA THR A 97 -27.27 0.93 -6.81
C THR A 97 -25.97 0.46 -6.16
N SER A 98 -25.63 -0.83 -6.30
CA SER A 98 -24.37 -1.39 -5.79
C SER A 98 -23.14 -0.87 -6.54
N GLN A 99 -23.26 -0.59 -7.84
CA GLN A 99 -22.17 0.01 -8.63
C GLN A 99 -21.91 1.46 -8.21
N SER A 100 -22.96 2.25 -8.00
CA SER A 100 -22.82 3.62 -7.51
C SER A 100 -22.15 3.64 -6.13
N LYS A 101 -22.65 2.83 -5.18
CA LYS A 101 -22.04 2.71 -3.83
C LYS A 101 -20.57 2.30 -3.87
N ALA A 102 -20.23 1.32 -4.71
CA ALA A 102 -18.84 0.88 -4.85
C ALA A 102 -17.92 1.99 -5.40
N LEU A 103 -18.41 2.79 -6.35
CA LEU A 103 -17.66 3.91 -6.93
C LEU A 103 -17.60 5.14 -6.00
N GLU A 104 -18.59 5.33 -5.13
CA GLU A 104 -18.63 6.41 -4.12
C GLU A 104 -17.51 6.26 -3.09
N ARG A 105 -17.02 5.03 -2.87
CA ARG A 105 -15.84 4.77 -2.03
C ARG A 105 -14.55 5.34 -2.64
N GLY A 106 -14.55 5.64 -3.94
CA GLY A 106 -13.44 6.25 -4.67
C GLY A 106 -12.47 5.26 -5.30
N LEU A 107 -11.76 5.70 -6.34
CA LEU A 107 -10.84 4.83 -7.11
C LEU A 107 -9.57 4.42 -6.34
N SER A 108 -9.25 5.10 -5.24
CA SER A 108 -8.16 4.74 -4.34
C SER A 108 -8.59 3.76 -3.24
N PHE A 109 -9.89 3.43 -3.15
CA PHE A 109 -10.38 2.46 -2.18
C PHE A 109 -9.85 1.05 -2.53
N CYS A 110 -9.38 0.34 -1.50
CA CYS A 110 -8.88 -1.02 -1.64
C CYS A 110 -9.83 -1.98 -0.90
N PRO A 111 -10.58 -2.82 -1.63
CA PRO A 111 -11.35 -3.89 -1.02
C PRO A 111 -10.46 -4.81 -0.17
N SER A 112 -10.96 -5.24 0.99
CA SER A 112 -10.34 -6.28 1.80
C SER A 112 -10.18 -7.54 0.96
N LYS A 113 -8.95 -8.09 0.92
CA LYS A 113 -8.66 -9.37 0.26
C LYS A 113 -8.32 -10.42 1.30
N THR A 114 -8.75 -11.65 1.05
CA THR A 114 -8.28 -12.80 1.80
C THR A 114 -6.82 -13.09 1.46
N LEU A 115 -6.11 -13.69 2.40
CA LEU A 115 -4.72 -14.07 2.18
C LEU A 115 -4.63 -15.22 1.17
N ASP A 116 -3.96 -14.98 0.05
CA ASP A 116 -3.56 -16.05 -0.86
C ASP A 116 -2.26 -16.69 -0.36
N ARG A 117 -2.40 -17.84 0.30
CA ARG A 117 -1.28 -18.58 0.89
C ARG A 117 -0.30 -19.06 -0.18
N VAL A 118 -0.79 -19.47 -1.35
CA VAL A 118 0.05 -20.03 -2.42
C VAL A 118 0.90 -18.92 -3.03
N GLN A 119 0.26 -17.79 -3.35
CA GLN A 119 0.98 -16.63 -3.88
C GLN A 119 2.00 -16.11 -2.88
N LEU A 120 1.66 -16.05 -1.58
CA LEU A 120 2.60 -15.59 -0.54
C LEU A 120 3.84 -16.49 -0.45
N CYS A 121 3.67 -17.82 -0.50
CA CYS A 121 4.80 -18.75 -0.53
C CYS A 121 5.67 -18.55 -1.77
N SER A 122 5.06 -18.38 -2.94
CA SER A 122 5.78 -18.05 -4.18
C SER A 122 6.57 -16.74 -4.07
N ASP A 123 5.93 -15.68 -3.58
CA ASP A 123 6.55 -14.36 -3.39
C ASP A 123 7.71 -14.43 -2.39
N TYR A 124 7.56 -15.24 -1.35
CA TYR A 124 8.60 -15.51 -0.37
C TYR A 124 9.82 -16.21 -1.00
N GLU A 125 9.63 -17.25 -1.82
CA GLU A 125 10.76 -17.90 -2.51
C GLU A 125 11.47 -16.94 -3.47
N GLN A 126 10.72 -16.08 -4.17
CA GLN A 126 11.31 -15.03 -4.99
C GLN A 126 12.10 -14.01 -4.15
N PHE A 127 11.60 -13.64 -2.98
CA PHE A 127 12.31 -12.78 -2.03
C PHE A 127 13.61 -13.42 -1.54
N ALA A 128 13.57 -14.67 -1.08
CA ALA A 128 14.75 -15.40 -0.65
C ALA A 128 15.79 -15.51 -1.77
N ARG A 129 15.35 -15.77 -3.01
CA ARG A 129 16.21 -15.77 -4.18
C ARG A 129 16.84 -14.40 -4.46
N ARG A 130 16.08 -13.30 -4.37
CA ARG A 130 16.61 -11.93 -4.55
C ARG A 130 17.70 -11.61 -3.54
N ILE A 131 17.55 -12.03 -2.28
CA ILE A 131 18.59 -11.86 -1.26
C ILE A 131 19.85 -12.64 -1.64
N ARG A 132 19.72 -13.93 -1.98
CA ARG A 132 20.86 -14.75 -2.38
C ARG A 132 21.58 -14.20 -3.62
N LEU A 133 20.83 -13.74 -4.62
CA LEU A 133 21.43 -13.13 -5.81
C LEU A 133 22.19 -11.85 -5.48
N LYS A 134 21.64 -11.02 -4.60
CA LYS A 134 22.28 -9.77 -4.19
C LYS A 134 23.56 -10.03 -3.38
N GLU A 135 23.57 -11.06 -2.54
CA GLU A 135 24.79 -11.49 -1.85
C GLU A 135 25.81 -12.08 -2.84
N PHE A 136 25.38 -12.97 -3.72
CA PHE A 136 26.27 -13.68 -4.66
C PHE A 136 26.96 -12.75 -5.66
N PHE A 137 26.24 -11.74 -6.17
CA PHE A 137 26.74 -10.77 -7.15
C PHE A 137 27.12 -9.41 -6.53
N GLY A 138 26.96 -9.25 -5.22
CA GLY A 138 27.13 -7.96 -4.54
C GLY A 138 28.52 -7.34 -4.68
N GLU A 139 29.54 -8.17 -4.95
CA GLU A 139 30.93 -7.75 -5.14
C GLU A 139 31.25 -7.31 -6.59
N GLN A 140 30.34 -7.53 -7.56
CA GLN A 140 30.60 -7.27 -8.98
C GLN A 140 30.09 -5.91 -9.49
N SER A 141 29.71 -4.97 -8.61
CA SER A 141 28.96 -3.76 -9.01
C SER A 141 29.78 -2.49 -9.24
N GLU A 142 31.05 -2.57 -9.60
CA GLU A 142 31.78 -1.42 -10.15
C GLU A 142 32.02 -1.64 -11.65
N GLY A 143 31.14 -1.06 -12.47
CA GLY A 143 31.52 -0.73 -13.84
C GLY A 143 30.89 -1.54 -14.96
N ASN A 144 29.59 -1.84 -14.94
CA ASN A 144 28.94 -2.18 -16.20
C ASN A 144 27.44 -1.83 -16.28
N THR A 145 27.19 -0.59 -16.71
CA THR A 145 25.89 -0.15 -17.23
C THR A 145 25.69 -0.72 -18.63
N TRP A 146 25.56 -2.05 -18.76
CA TRP A 146 25.03 -2.62 -19.99
C TRP A 146 23.52 -2.35 -20.02
N SER A 147 23.08 -1.60 -21.04
CA SER A 147 21.68 -1.45 -21.40
C SER A 147 21.09 -2.83 -21.65
N ARG A 148 20.32 -3.34 -20.69
CA ARG A 148 19.67 -4.65 -20.82
C ARG A 148 18.63 -4.57 -21.95
N PRO A 149 18.71 -5.40 -23.01
CA PRO A 149 17.69 -5.46 -24.03
C PRO A 149 16.34 -5.90 -23.42
N ILE A 150 15.23 -5.38 -23.92
CA ILE A 150 13.90 -5.45 -23.27
C ILE A 150 13.32 -6.88 -23.22
N ASN A 151 13.85 -7.84 -23.98
CA ASN A 151 13.23 -9.16 -24.23
C ASN A 151 14.08 -10.38 -23.81
N TYR A 152 14.53 -10.45 -22.55
CA TYR A 152 15.09 -11.71 -22.01
C TYR A 152 14.08 -12.41 -21.09
N LYS A 153 14.02 -13.74 -21.19
CA LYS A 153 13.30 -14.56 -20.20
C LYS A 153 13.99 -14.39 -18.83
N PRO A 154 13.24 -14.14 -17.75
CA PRO A 154 13.83 -14.01 -16.42
C PRO A 154 14.49 -15.33 -16.03
N SER A 155 15.71 -15.26 -15.49
CA SER A 155 16.42 -16.45 -15.01
C SER A 155 15.77 -17.00 -13.73
N THR A 156 15.51 -18.31 -13.72
CA THR A 156 15.06 -19.10 -12.56
C THR A 156 16.23 -19.55 -11.68
N TRP A 157 17.47 -19.32 -12.13
CA TRP A 157 18.66 -19.73 -11.39
C TRP A 157 18.72 -19.07 -10.01
N THR A 158 19.11 -19.86 -9.02
CA THR A 158 19.29 -19.45 -7.62
C THR A 158 20.67 -19.92 -7.16
N PRO A 159 21.46 -19.06 -6.50
CA PRO A 159 22.77 -19.45 -5.98
C PRO A 159 22.68 -20.66 -5.03
N PRO A 160 23.71 -21.53 -5.01
CA PRO A 160 23.77 -22.64 -4.07
C PRO A 160 23.80 -22.13 -2.62
N LYS A 161 23.16 -22.87 -1.71
CA LYS A 161 23.21 -22.61 -0.27
C LYS A 161 24.60 -22.91 0.28
N GLY A 162 24.94 -22.34 1.44
CA GLY A 162 26.19 -22.59 2.16
C GLY A 162 27.31 -21.58 1.90
N ARG A 163 27.15 -20.69 0.91
CA ARG A 163 28.12 -19.60 0.65
C ARG A 163 28.17 -18.59 1.80
N ASN A 164 27.00 -18.19 2.30
CA ASN A 164 26.89 -17.23 3.39
C ASN A 164 25.89 -17.73 4.43
N MET A 165 26.43 -18.17 5.57
CA MET A 165 25.64 -18.74 6.66
C MET A 165 24.61 -17.75 7.24
N TYR A 166 24.90 -16.44 7.23
CA TYR A 166 23.99 -15.44 7.77
C TYR A 166 22.77 -15.23 6.88
N VAL A 167 22.99 -15.21 5.56
CA VAL A 167 21.90 -15.13 4.57
C VAL A 167 21.04 -16.39 4.64
N ASP A 168 21.65 -17.57 4.71
CA ASP A 168 20.90 -18.82 4.80
C ASP A 168 20.14 -18.95 6.13
N ALA A 169 20.74 -18.56 7.25
CA ALA A 169 20.07 -18.52 8.54
C ALA A 169 18.90 -17.53 8.56
N PHE A 170 19.06 -16.35 7.94
CA PHE A 170 17.98 -15.37 7.82
C PHE A 170 16.82 -15.89 6.97
N VAL A 171 17.11 -16.47 5.80
CA VAL A 171 16.10 -17.09 4.95
C VAL A 171 15.41 -18.21 5.73
N GLU A 172 16.13 -19.13 6.35
CA GLU A 172 15.49 -20.22 7.07
C GLU A 172 14.63 -19.74 8.25
N LYS A 173 15.12 -18.74 9.01
CA LYS A 173 14.35 -18.21 10.14
C LYS A 173 13.08 -17.48 9.70
N THR A 174 13.17 -16.69 8.62
CA THR A 174 11.99 -16.00 8.06
C THR A 174 10.99 -16.98 7.44
N ARG A 175 11.46 -18.09 6.85
CA ARG A 175 10.60 -19.18 6.38
C ARG A 175 9.85 -19.84 7.53
N GLN A 176 10.53 -20.13 8.64
CA GLN A 176 9.88 -20.68 9.85
C GLN A 176 8.82 -19.72 10.39
N TYR A 177 9.13 -18.42 10.44
CA TYR A 177 8.16 -17.40 10.82
C TYR A 177 6.95 -17.39 9.89
N LEU A 178 7.16 -17.41 8.57
CA LEU A 178 6.08 -17.49 7.59
C LEU A 178 5.20 -18.73 7.79
N ASN A 179 5.81 -19.90 8.02
CA ASN A 179 5.07 -21.13 8.27
C ASN A 179 4.21 -21.02 9.53
N SER A 180 4.76 -20.45 10.62
CA SER A 180 3.98 -20.21 11.84
C SER A 180 2.84 -19.21 11.64
N PHE A 181 3.08 -18.17 10.83
CA PHE A 181 2.07 -17.16 10.48
C PHE A 181 0.93 -17.78 9.67
N LEU A 182 1.23 -18.70 8.74
CA LEU A 182 0.25 -19.38 7.91
C LEU A 182 -0.63 -20.39 8.68
N GLN A 183 -0.06 -20.99 9.74
CA GLN A 183 -0.76 -21.92 10.63
C GLN A 183 -1.71 -21.21 11.61
N ASP A 184 -1.49 -19.92 11.88
CA ASP A 184 -2.36 -19.14 12.75
C ASP A 184 -3.64 -18.70 12.03
N GLU A 185 -4.77 -19.29 12.40
CA GLU A 185 -6.07 -19.00 11.80
C GLU A 185 -6.53 -17.56 11.99
N ARG A 186 -6.01 -16.85 13.01
CA ARG A 186 -6.38 -15.44 13.25
C ARG A 186 -6.00 -14.54 12.08
N HIS A 187 -4.96 -14.88 11.34
CA HIS A 187 -4.50 -14.12 10.17
C HIS A 187 -5.30 -14.43 8.90
N THR A 188 -6.15 -15.46 8.91
CA THR A 188 -7.03 -15.79 7.77
C THR A 188 -8.37 -15.06 7.82
N ARG A 189 -8.78 -14.61 9.01
CA ARG A 189 -10.03 -13.89 9.22
C ARG A 189 -9.81 -12.40 8.92
N VAL A 190 -10.12 -12.01 7.68
CA VAL A 190 -10.13 -10.61 7.26
C VAL A 190 -11.57 -10.10 7.30
N GLU A 191 -11.80 -9.03 8.05
CA GLU A 191 -13.08 -8.33 8.02
C GLU A 191 -13.30 -7.71 6.64
N LYS A 192 -14.45 -8.04 6.02
CA LYS A 192 -14.83 -7.51 4.72
C LYS A 192 -15.25 -6.05 4.90
N ASN A 193 -14.63 -5.14 4.15
CA ASN A 193 -14.97 -3.72 4.14
C ASN A 193 -16.00 -3.34 3.05
N ILE A 194 -16.48 -4.33 2.29
CA ILE A 194 -17.53 -4.25 1.26
C ILE A 194 -18.47 -5.45 1.36
N ASP A 195 -19.71 -5.28 0.93
CA ASP A 195 -20.66 -6.38 0.82
C ASP A 195 -20.46 -7.21 -0.47
N GLU A 196 -21.19 -8.32 -0.59
CA GLU A 196 -21.09 -9.21 -1.76
C GLU A 196 -21.63 -8.56 -3.04
N ALA A 197 -22.64 -7.69 -2.92
CA ALA A 197 -23.22 -7.00 -4.06
C ALA A 197 -22.28 -5.91 -4.61
N GLU A 198 -21.59 -5.17 -3.74
CA GLU A 198 -20.50 -4.24 -4.07
C GLU A 198 -19.32 -4.99 -4.68
N SER A 199 -18.94 -6.14 -4.12
CA SER A 199 -17.86 -6.98 -4.68
C SER A 199 -18.17 -7.42 -6.11
N LYS A 200 -19.39 -7.92 -6.34
CA LYS A 200 -19.89 -8.26 -7.68
C LYS A 200 -19.93 -7.02 -8.59
N ALA A 201 -20.39 -5.88 -8.08
CA ALA A 201 -20.42 -4.64 -8.83
C ALA A 201 -19.02 -4.18 -9.29
N ILE A 202 -18.00 -4.29 -8.43
CA ILE A 202 -16.61 -4.00 -8.78
C ILE A 202 -16.12 -4.95 -9.87
N TYR A 203 -16.43 -6.24 -9.76
CA TYR A 203 -16.11 -7.24 -10.78
C TYR A 203 -16.76 -6.88 -12.12
N ASP A 204 -18.07 -6.62 -12.12
CA ASP A 204 -18.84 -6.28 -13.31
C ASP A 204 -18.32 -5.00 -13.97
N LEU A 205 -18.03 -3.95 -13.19
CA LEU A 205 -17.45 -2.71 -13.70
C LEU A 205 -16.05 -2.92 -14.31
N LYS A 206 -15.21 -3.75 -13.67
CA LYS A 206 -13.84 -4.04 -14.13
C LYS A 206 -13.82 -4.80 -15.45
N TYR A 207 -14.69 -5.80 -15.60
CA TYR A 207 -14.71 -6.67 -16.79
C TYR A 207 -15.67 -6.19 -17.90
N ASN A 208 -16.46 -5.14 -17.66
CA ASN A 208 -17.31 -4.56 -18.70
C ASN A 208 -16.46 -3.89 -19.79
N THR A 209 -16.51 -4.47 -20.99
CA THR A 209 -15.73 -4.02 -22.14
C THR A 209 -16.31 -2.77 -22.81
N SER A 210 -17.56 -2.40 -22.51
CA SER A 210 -18.22 -1.27 -23.17
C SER A 210 -17.96 0.07 -22.49
N ILE A 211 -17.45 0.07 -21.24
CA ILE A 211 -17.25 1.29 -20.46
C ILE A 211 -15.79 1.48 -20.05
N VAL A 212 -15.48 2.71 -19.63
CA VAL A 212 -14.20 3.14 -19.07
C VAL A 212 -14.48 3.98 -17.83
N VAL A 213 -13.90 3.59 -16.69
CA VAL A 213 -13.98 4.32 -15.43
C VAL A 213 -12.64 5.03 -15.18
N LYS A 214 -12.67 6.34 -14.98
CA LYS A 214 -11.46 7.18 -14.81
C LYS A 214 -11.68 8.26 -13.75
N PRO A 215 -10.61 8.75 -13.10
CA PRO A 215 -10.71 9.98 -12.34
C PRO A 215 -11.04 11.15 -13.28
N ALA A 216 -11.86 12.08 -12.80
CA ALA A 216 -12.09 13.36 -13.44
C ALA A 216 -10.79 14.19 -13.42
N ASP A 217 -10.57 14.98 -14.47
CA ASP A 217 -9.43 15.92 -14.55
C ASP A 217 -9.44 16.94 -13.40
N LYS A 218 -10.65 17.32 -12.94
CA LYS A 218 -10.86 18.30 -11.86
C LYS A 218 -11.80 17.74 -10.80
N GLY A 219 -11.51 18.06 -9.53
CA GLY A 219 -12.47 17.86 -8.43
C GLY A 219 -12.53 16.46 -7.82
N GLY A 220 -11.59 15.55 -8.13
CA GLY A 220 -11.48 14.24 -7.45
C GLY A 220 -12.63 13.27 -7.72
N ALA A 221 -13.55 13.62 -8.61
CA ALA A 221 -14.68 12.80 -8.99
C ALA A 221 -14.27 11.63 -9.89
N THR A 222 -15.17 10.68 -10.09
CA THR A 222 -15.03 9.54 -10.99
C THR A 222 -15.97 9.75 -12.18
N VAL A 223 -15.42 9.66 -13.40
CA VAL A 223 -16.19 9.75 -14.65
C VAL A 223 -16.28 8.36 -15.28
N ILE A 224 -17.48 8.02 -15.76
CA ILE A 224 -17.75 6.78 -16.48
C ILE A 224 -18.11 7.14 -17.91
N LEU A 225 -17.40 6.56 -18.87
CA LEU A 225 -17.53 6.87 -20.29
C LEU A 225 -17.77 5.59 -21.10
N ASN A 226 -18.44 5.74 -22.24
CA ASN A 226 -18.44 4.68 -23.24
C ASN A 226 -17.03 4.49 -23.81
N ARG A 227 -16.57 3.25 -23.92
CA ARG A 227 -15.22 2.92 -24.39
C ARG A 227 -14.96 3.42 -25.79
N VAL A 228 -15.92 3.26 -26.71
CA VAL A 228 -15.82 3.72 -28.10
C VAL A 228 -15.60 5.24 -28.16
N ILE A 229 -16.39 6.01 -27.40
CA ILE A 229 -16.26 7.47 -27.34
C ILE A 229 -14.89 7.85 -26.78
N TYR A 230 -14.49 7.25 -25.65
CA TYR A 230 -13.19 7.50 -25.02
C TYR A 230 -12.01 7.21 -25.96
N GLN A 231 -12.07 6.10 -26.71
CA GLN A 231 -11.04 5.72 -27.68
C GLN A 231 -10.97 6.70 -28.86
N ASN A 232 -12.10 7.12 -29.41
CA ASN A 232 -12.12 8.09 -30.51
C ASN A 232 -11.60 9.47 -30.06
N SER A 233 -11.99 9.92 -28.86
CA SER A 233 -11.52 11.19 -28.30
C SER A 233 -10.02 11.16 -27.95
N SER A 234 -9.50 10.03 -27.47
CA SER A 234 -8.07 9.88 -27.14
C SER A 234 -7.18 9.59 -28.35
N GLY A 235 -7.73 8.96 -29.40
CA GLY A 235 -7.05 8.69 -30.67
C GLY A 235 -6.80 9.92 -31.53
N THR A 236 -7.44 11.06 -31.21
CA THR A 236 -7.24 12.34 -31.93
C THR A 236 -6.07 13.17 -31.36
N ILE A 237 -5.42 12.71 -30.28
CA ILE A 237 -4.25 13.40 -29.66
C ILE A 237 -2.92 12.93 -30.30
N LYS A 238 -2.92 12.78 -31.62
CA LYS A 238 -1.72 12.86 -32.47
C LYS A 238 -2.04 13.78 -33.64
N GLY A 239 -2.32 15.06 -33.37
CA GLY A 239 -2.39 16.03 -34.46
C GLY A 239 -3.07 17.36 -34.18
N HIS A 240 -4.17 17.42 -33.42
CA HIS A 240 -4.90 18.70 -33.29
C HIS A 240 -5.47 18.93 -31.89
N SER A 241 -5.00 20.02 -31.29
CA SER A 241 -5.63 20.73 -30.19
C SER A 241 -7.08 21.06 -30.55
N LEU A 242 -8.04 20.49 -29.83
CA LEU A 242 -9.42 20.98 -29.80
C LEU A 242 -9.59 21.82 -28.54
N LEU A 243 -9.39 23.12 -28.72
CA LEU A 243 -10.05 24.16 -27.96
C LEU A 243 -11.57 23.93 -28.08
N LEU A 244 -12.21 23.58 -26.97
CA LEU A 244 -13.66 23.75 -26.82
C LEU A 244 -13.94 25.25 -26.67
N TYR A 245 -14.09 25.95 -27.79
CA TYR A 245 -14.83 27.22 -27.83
C TYR A 245 -15.80 27.19 -29.02
N PRO A 246 -17.10 27.46 -28.80
CA PRO A 246 -18.04 27.60 -29.90
C PRO A 246 -17.70 28.86 -30.73
N PRO A 247 -17.91 28.82 -32.06
CA PRO A 247 -17.67 29.99 -32.91
C PRO A 247 -18.63 31.12 -32.51
N LYS A 248 -18.08 32.32 -32.28
CA LYS A 248 -18.87 33.55 -32.09
C LYS A 248 -19.74 33.76 -33.33
N ARG A 249 -21.06 33.78 -33.16
CA ARG A 249 -22.01 34.31 -34.14
C ARG A 249 -21.57 35.75 -34.48
N SER A 250 -21.24 36.03 -35.74
CA SER A 250 -21.16 37.41 -36.21
C SER A 250 -22.58 37.94 -36.37
N SER A 251 -22.88 39.01 -35.66
CA SER A 251 -24.09 39.80 -35.84
C SER A 251 -23.87 40.83 -36.95
N ARG A 252 -24.93 40.98 -37.75
CA ARG A 252 -25.19 41.89 -38.90
C ARG A 252 -24.83 41.33 -40.26
#